data_AF-A0A356NDC5-F1
#
_entry.id   AF-A0A356NDC5-F1
#
_cell.length_a   1.000
_cell.length_b   1.000
_cell.length_c   1.000
_cell.angle_alpha   90.00
_cell.angle_beta   90.00
_cell.angle_gamma   90.00
#
_symmetry.space_group_name_H-M   'P 1'
#
loop_
_entity.id
_entity.type
_entity.pdbx_description
1 polymer ?
#
loop_
_entity_poly.entity_id
_entity_poly.type
_entity_poly.pdbx_seq_one_letter_code
_entity_poly.pdbx_strand_id
1 'polypeptide(L)'
;QDDRLIITDSIIHLINKDYESLTDDFIRLGFLRPDVDRQRIVPALREVLAMKLANAVRDFNFKQVTDRFSELMYDYPFRVPARFALIIRALVSQEGVALRLDPGFRIVGVAYPYVARRLLAADTAELRV
;
A
#
# COMPACT_ATOMS: atom_id res chain seq x y z
N GLN A 1 6.82 16.69 5.70
CA GLN A 1 5.40 16.41 5.39
C GLN A 1 4.92 15.31 6.31
N ASP A 2 3.66 15.34 6.73
CA ASP A 2 3.05 14.30 7.57
C ASP A 2 2.97 12.99 6.78
N ASP A 3 3.67 11.93 7.21
CA ASP A 3 3.68 10.60 6.57
C ASP A 3 2.24 10.10 6.31
N ARG A 4 1.30 10.47 7.19
CA ARG A 4 -0.12 10.12 7.06
C ARG A 4 -0.78 10.67 5.80
N LEU A 5 -0.39 11.88 5.36
CA LEU A 5 -0.91 12.49 4.14
C LEU A 5 -0.36 11.74 2.92
N ILE A 6 0.95 11.50 2.88
CA ILE A 6 1.57 10.78 1.77
C ILE A 6 1.01 9.36 1.63
N ILE A 7 0.75 8.67 2.74
CA ILE A 7 0.09 7.35 2.72
C ILE A 7 -1.33 7.46 2.14
N THR A 8 -2.06 8.53 2.46
CA THR A 8 -3.40 8.76 1.90
C THR A 8 -3.30 8.95 0.38
N ASP A 9 -2.38 9.82 -0.06
CA ASP A 9 -2.13 10.12 -1.47
C ASP A 9 -1.69 8.84 -2.22
N SER A 10 -0.83 8.02 -1.63
CA SER A 10 -0.41 6.73 -2.20
C SER A 10 -1.58 5.78 -2.44
N ILE A 11 -2.57 5.76 -1.54
CA ILE A 11 -3.77 4.94 -1.71
C ILE A 11 -4.60 5.47 -2.88
N ILE A 12 -4.72 6.79 -3.03
CA ILE A 12 -5.41 7.43 -4.15
C ILE A 12 -4.71 7.09 -5.47
N HIS A 13 -3.39 7.31 -5.56
CA HIS A 13 -2.59 6.99 -6.75
C HIS A 13 -2.69 5.50 -7.12
N LEU A 14 -2.64 4.59 -6.12
CA LEU A 14 -2.82 3.16 -6.35
C LEU A 14 -4.19 2.83 -6.96
N ILE A 15 -5.26 3.44 -6.46
CA ILE A 15 -6.64 3.19 -6.93
C ILE A 15 -6.84 3.74 -8.34
N ASN A 16 -6.29 4.93 -8.60
CA ASN A 16 -6.30 5.55 -9.93
C ASN A 16 -5.34 4.87 -10.92
N LYS A 17 -4.58 3.85 -10.48
CA LYS A 17 -3.55 3.16 -11.26
C LYS A 17 -2.46 4.11 -11.77
N ASP A 18 -2.24 5.19 -11.04
CA ASP A 18 -1.17 6.15 -11.28
C ASP A 18 0.12 5.67 -10.61
N TYR A 19 0.78 4.73 -11.29
CA TYR A 19 2.02 4.11 -10.78
C TYR A 19 3.23 5.05 -10.82
N GLU A 20 3.17 6.13 -11.61
CA GLU A 20 4.21 7.16 -11.65
C GLU A 20 4.18 7.96 -10.34
N SER A 21 3.03 8.53 -10.00
CA SER A 21 2.86 9.28 -8.75
C SER A 21 3.02 8.39 -7.51
N LEU A 22 2.59 7.12 -7.58
CA LEU A 22 2.84 6.13 -6.53
C LEU A 22 4.35 5.87 -6.31
N THR A 23 5.15 5.89 -7.38
CA THR A 23 6.61 5.75 -7.29
C THR A 23 7.20 6.94 -6.54
N ASP A 24 6.77 8.16 -6.85
CA ASP A 24 7.21 9.37 -6.17
C ASP A 24 6.83 9.36 -4.67
N ASP A 25 5.65 8.88 -4.32
CA ASP A 25 5.26 8.71 -2.92
C ASP A 25 6.15 7.70 -2.20
N PHE A 26 6.46 6.57 -2.83
CA PHE A 26 7.38 5.59 -2.25
C PHE A 26 8.80 6.14 -2.06
N ILE A 27 9.27 7.03 -2.92
CA ILE A 27 10.52 7.76 -2.70
C ILE A 27 10.39 8.68 -1.48
N ARG A 28 9.30 9.47 -1.38
CA ARG A 28 9.07 10.41 -0.27
C ARG A 28 8.92 9.71 1.08
N LEU A 29 8.29 8.54 1.09
CA LEU A 29 8.15 7.68 2.27
C LEU A 29 9.48 6.99 2.64
N GLY A 30 10.43 6.92 1.71
CA GLY A 30 11.72 6.25 1.89
C GLY A 30 11.68 4.74 1.62
N PHE A 31 10.64 4.27 0.93
CA PHE A 31 10.55 2.90 0.43
C PHE A 31 11.42 2.68 -0.80
N LEU A 32 11.61 3.71 -1.63
CA LEU A 32 12.49 3.69 -2.79
C LEU A 32 13.61 4.73 -2.63
N ARG A 33 14.75 4.47 -3.26
CA ARG A 33 15.81 5.46 -3.34
C ARG A 33 15.45 6.55 -4.37
N PRO A 34 15.88 7.80 -4.17
CA PRO A 34 15.61 8.88 -5.13
C PRO A 34 16.19 8.64 -6.53
N ASP A 35 17.22 7.81 -6.65
CA ASP A 35 17.92 7.45 -7.89
C ASP A 35 17.40 6.16 -8.54
N VAL A 36 16.22 5.66 -8.13
CA VAL A 36 15.61 4.49 -8.74
C VAL A 36 15.29 4.72 -10.22
N ASP A 37 15.54 3.71 -11.06
CA ASP A 37 15.17 3.74 -12.47
C ASP A 37 13.64 3.64 -12.62
N ARG A 38 13.01 4.78 -12.86
CA ARG A 38 11.55 4.92 -13.04
C ARG A 38 11.03 4.07 -14.20
N GLN A 39 11.80 3.95 -15.28
CA GLN A 39 11.41 3.18 -16.47
C GLN A 39 11.31 1.68 -16.18
N ARG A 40 12.02 1.19 -15.15
CA ARG A 40 11.97 -0.22 -14.73
C ARG A 40 10.98 -0.46 -13.60
N ILE A 41 10.94 0.42 -12.60
CA ILE A 41 10.11 0.21 -11.41
C ILE A 41 8.61 0.39 -11.69
N VAL A 42 8.22 1.33 -12.55
CA VAL A 42 6.81 1.62 -12.84
C VAL A 42 6.11 0.42 -13.50
N PRO A 43 6.68 -0.22 -14.55
CA PRO A 43 6.13 -1.46 -15.09
C PRO A 43 6.04 -2.59 -14.06
N ALA A 44 7.05 -2.73 -13.20
CA ALA A 44 7.07 -3.77 -12.16
C ALA A 44 5.97 -3.55 -11.10
N LEU A 45 5.80 -2.30 -10.64
CA LEU A 45 4.72 -1.92 -9.74
C LEU A 45 3.35 -2.18 -10.38
N ARG A 46 3.19 -1.81 -11.66
CA ARG A 46 1.96 -2.09 -12.42
C ARG A 46 1.67 -3.58 -12.46
N GLU A 47 2.64 -4.42 -12.81
CA GLU A 47 2.46 -5.86 -12.90
C GLU A 47 2.04 -6.46 -11.55
N VAL A 48 2.79 -6.14 -10.48
CA VAL A 48 2.55 -6.75 -9.18
C VAL A 48 1.27 -6.24 -8.53
N LEU A 49 1.00 -4.95 -8.62
CA LEU A 49 -0.15 -4.33 -7.94
C LEU A 49 -1.44 -4.48 -8.73
N ALA A 50 -1.42 -4.44 -10.08
CA ALA A 50 -2.62 -4.65 -10.90
C ALA A 50 -3.12 -6.10 -10.84
N MET A 51 -2.21 -7.07 -10.93
CA MET A 51 -2.58 -8.49 -10.81
C MET A 51 -3.16 -8.81 -9.43
N LYS A 52 -2.70 -8.09 -8.40
CA LYS A 52 -3.09 -8.37 -7.01
C LYS A 52 -4.32 -7.60 -6.56
N LEU A 53 -4.60 -6.40 -7.05
CA LEU A 53 -5.86 -5.70 -6.73
C LEU A 53 -7.09 -6.51 -7.17
N ALA A 54 -7.00 -7.18 -8.32
CA ALA A 54 -8.06 -8.07 -8.83
C ALA A 54 -8.30 -9.30 -7.92
N ASN A 55 -7.24 -9.84 -7.30
CA ASN A 55 -7.31 -11.02 -6.43
C ASN A 55 -7.49 -10.67 -4.93
N ALA A 56 -7.11 -9.47 -4.50
CA ALA A 56 -7.04 -9.03 -3.11
C ALA A 56 -8.41 -8.87 -2.45
N VAL A 57 -9.44 -8.49 -3.21
CA VAL A 57 -10.78 -8.29 -2.62
C VAL A 57 -11.28 -9.59 -1.98
N ARG A 58 -10.86 -10.77 -2.47
CA ARG A 58 -11.31 -12.07 -1.98
C ARG A 58 -10.40 -12.83 -1.02
N ASP A 59 -9.10 -12.53 -0.90
CA ASP A 59 -8.16 -13.33 -0.07
C ASP A 59 -7.02 -12.54 0.61
N PHE A 60 -7.11 -11.21 0.73
CA PHE A 60 -6.03 -10.39 1.30
C PHE A 60 -5.85 -10.60 2.80
N ASN A 61 -4.67 -11.10 3.20
CA ASN A 61 -4.17 -11.10 4.59
C ASN A 61 -2.77 -10.46 4.65
N PHE A 62 -2.41 -9.84 5.77
CA PHE A 62 -1.15 -9.07 5.89
C PHE A 62 0.10 -9.95 5.77
N LYS A 63 0.00 -11.22 6.17
CA LYS A 63 1.08 -12.20 6.02
C LYS A 63 1.47 -12.39 4.54
N GLN A 64 0.50 -12.65 3.67
CA GLN A 64 0.73 -12.81 2.23
C GLN A 64 1.30 -11.54 1.60
N VAL A 65 0.86 -10.36 2.04
CA VAL A 65 1.41 -9.08 1.56
C VAL A 65 2.88 -8.94 1.92
N THR A 66 3.23 -9.26 3.17
CA THR A 66 4.61 -9.18 3.66
C THR A 66 5.53 -10.16 2.95
N ASP A 67 5.08 -11.42 2.78
CA ASP A 67 5.83 -12.46 2.07
C ASP A 67 6.08 -12.04 0.59
N ARG A 68 5.07 -11.45 -0.06
CA ARG A 68 5.15 -11.03 -1.46
C ARG A 68 5.91 -9.72 -1.69
N PHE A 69 5.86 -8.79 -0.74
CA PHE A 69 6.72 -7.60 -0.78
C PHE A 69 8.19 -8.00 -0.65
N SER A 70 8.49 -9.08 0.08
CA SER A 70 9.85 -9.60 0.24
C SER A 70 10.45 -10.12 -1.06
N GLU A 71 9.63 -10.67 -1.98
CA GLU A 71 10.08 -11.03 -3.34
C GLU A 71 10.43 -9.79 -4.16
N LEU A 72 9.60 -8.74 -4.13
CA LEU A 72 9.88 -7.49 -4.83
C LEU A 72 11.11 -6.75 -4.31
N MET A 73 11.39 -6.88 -3.01
CA MET A 73 12.59 -6.35 -2.36
C MET A 73 13.87 -7.02 -2.86
N TYR A 74 13.78 -8.22 -3.45
CA TYR A 74 14.93 -8.92 -4.02
C TYR A 74 15.30 -8.37 -5.40
N ASP A 75 14.29 -8.09 -6.23
CA ASP A 75 14.49 -7.67 -7.62
C ASP A 75 14.65 -6.14 -7.78
N TYR A 76 14.17 -5.36 -6.81
CA TYR A 76 14.18 -3.89 -6.86
C TYR A 76 14.72 -3.31 -5.55
N PRO A 77 15.35 -2.12 -5.56
CA PRO A 77 16.00 -1.51 -4.40
C PRO A 77 15.00 -0.92 -3.38
N PHE A 78 13.89 -1.62 -3.14
CA PHE A 78 12.98 -1.29 -2.06
C PHE A 78 13.69 -1.45 -0.72
N ARG A 79 13.34 -0.60 0.24
CA ARG A 79 13.80 -0.67 1.63
C ARG A 79 12.60 -0.41 2.52
N VAL A 80 12.54 -1.04 3.67
CA VAL A 80 11.51 -0.73 4.67
C VAL A 80 12.14 0.17 5.74
N PRO A 81 11.80 1.47 5.80
CA PRO A 81 12.25 2.31 6.90
C PRO A 81 11.83 1.74 8.25
N ALA A 82 12.71 1.83 9.25
CA ALA A 82 12.48 1.24 10.58
C ALA A 82 11.15 1.68 11.22
N ARG A 83 10.72 2.92 10.98
CA ARG A 83 9.44 3.46 11.47
C ARG A 83 8.22 2.68 10.93
N PHE A 84 8.26 2.24 9.67
CA PHE A 84 7.18 1.43 9.09
C PHE A 84 7.26 -0.02 9.51
N ALA A 85 8.46 -0.56 9.74
CA ALA A 85 8.60 -1.92 10.27
C ALA A 85 7.88 -2.10 11.62
N LEU A 86 7.93 -1.08 12.49
CA LEU A 86 7.20 -1.09 13.76
C LEU A 86 5.68 -1.08 13.56
N ILE A 87 5.18 -0.27 12.62
CA ILE A 87 3.76 -0.19 12.28
C ILE A 87 3.27 -1.52 11.70
N ILE A 88 3.99 -2.08 10.73
CA ILE A 88 3.67 -3.38 10.11
C ILE A 88 3.65 -4.48 11.18
N ARG A 89 4.66 -4.53 12.06
CA ARG A 89 4.72 -5.49 13.15
C ARG A 89 3.53 -5.38 14.11
N ALA A 90 3.10 -4.16 14.44
CA ALA A 90 1.93 -3.93 15.27
C ALA A 90 0.64 -4.43 14.58
N LEU A 91 0.47 -4.14 13.29
CA LEU A 91 -0.67 -4.58 12.50
C LEU A 91 -0.73 -6.10 12.36
N VAL A 92 0.39 -6.76 12.04
CA VAL A 92 0.47 -8.23 11.93
C VAL A 92 0.13 -8.89 13.29
N SER A 93 0.62 -8.33 14.39
CA SER A 93 0.27 -8.83 15.72
C SER A 93 -1.22 -8.68 16.03
N GLN A 94 -1.83 -7.55 15.66
CA GLN A 94 -3.26 -7.30 15.88
C GLN A 94 -4.13 -8.18 14.97
N GLU A 95 -3.75 -8.38 13.71
CA GLU A 95 -4.42 -9.29 12.78
C GLU A 95 -4.38 -10.73 13.31
N GLY A 96 -3.24 -11.16 13.87
CA GLY A 96 -3.12 -12.49 14.49
C GLY A 96 -4.07 -12.72 15.66
N VAL A 97 -4.39 -11.67 16.44
CA VAL A 97 -5.41 -11.75 17.50
C VAL A 97 -6.81 -11.80 16.90
N ALA A 98 -7.12 -10.95 15.92
CA ALA A 98 -8.41 -10.92 15.25
C ALA A 98 -8.75 -12.27 14.58
N LEU A 99 -7.78 -12.88 13.89
CA LEU A 99 -7.92 -14.18 13.23
C LEU A 99 -8.15 -15.35 14.20
N ARG A 100 -7.66 -15.25 15.45
CA ARG A 100 -7.94 -16.25 16.48
C ARG A 100 -9.38 -16.17 16.99
N LEU A 101 -9.98 -14.98 16.98
CA LEU A 101 -11.36 -14.75 17.41
C LEU A 101 -12.37 -15.02 16.27
N ASP A 102 -12.02 -14.60 15.06
CA ASP A 102 -12.80 -14.80 13.84
C ASP A 102 -11.86 -15.29 12.72
N PRO A 103 -11.85 -16.59 12.41
CA PRO A 103 -11.06 -17.14 11.30
C PRO A 103 -11.43 -16.55 9.93
N GLY A 104 -12.63 -15.98 9.80
CA GLY A 104 -13.10 -15.29 8.60
C GLY A 104 -12.72 -13.80 8.57
N PHE A 105 -11.97 -13.30 9.56
CA PHE A 105 -11.62 -11.89 9.65
C PHE A 105 -10.82 -11.42 8.44
N ARG A 106 -11.21 -10.27 7.89
CA ARG A 106 -10.63 -9.68 6.68
C ARG A 106 -10.37 -8.21 6.90
N ILE A 107 -9.10 -7.87 7.12
CA ILE A 107 -8.66 -6.49 7.38
C ILE A 107 -9.06 -5.51 6.28
N VAL A 108 -9.08 -5.94 5.02
CA VAL A 108 -9.56 -5.13 3.89
C VAL A 108 -11.04 -4.77 4.03
N GLY A 109 -11.87 -5.71 4.51
CA GLY A 109 -13.29 -5.44 4.73
C GLY A 109 -13.52 -4.36 5.78
N VAL A 110 -12.66 -4.30 6.80
CA VAL A 110 -12.72 -3.26 7.85
C VAL A 110 -12.17 -1.93 7.34
N ALA A 111 -11.10 -1.94 6.56
CA ALA A 111 -10.44 -0.73 6.05
C ALA A 111 -11.21 -0.06 4.89
N TYR A 112 -11.88 -0.85 4.04
CA TYR A 112 -12.51 -0.38 2.81
C TYR A 112 -13.49 0.78 3.03
N PRO A 113 -14.42 0.75 4.01
CA PRO A 113 -15.33 1.87 4.24
C PRO A 113 -14.63 3.18 4.61
N TYR A 114 -13.47 3.11 5.27
CA TYR A 114 -12.69 4.31 5.61
C TYR A 114 -11.96 4.86 4.39
N VAL A 115 -11.36 3.98 3.59
CA VAL A 115 -10.69 4.35 2.34
C VAL A 115 -11.70 4.93 1.35
N ALA A 116 -12.84 4.27 1.14
CA ALA A 116 -13.90 4.71 0.23
C ALA A 116 -14.44 6.11 0.60
N ARG A 117 -14.71 6.37 1.88
CA ARG A 117 -15.13 7.72 2.33
C ARG A 117 -14.07 8.78 2.06
N ARG A 118 -12.79 8.41 2.19
CA ARG A 118 -11.68 9.34 2.00
C ARG A 118 -11.42 9.63 0.52
N LEU A 119 -11.62 8.66 -0.36
CA LEU A 119 -11.60 8.86 -1.82
C LEU A 119 -12.69 9.83 -2.25
N LEU A 120 -13.92 9.61 -1.79
CA LEU A 120 -15.06 10.52 -2.07
C LEU A 120 -14.80 11.94 -1.55
N ALA A 121 -14.10 12.06 -0.41
CA ALA A 121 -13.69 13.35 0.15
C ALA A 121 -12.50 13.99 -0.59
N ALA A 122 -11.62 13.20 -1.20
CA ALA A 122 -10.48 13.66 -1.97
C ALA A 122 -10.91 14.14 -3.37
N ASP A 123 -11.81 13.42 -4.05
CA ASP A 123 -12.43 13.85 -5.31
C ASP A 123 -13.11 15.22 -5.16
N THR A 124 -13.74 15.47 -4.01
CA THR A 124 -14.37 16.77 -3.71
C THR A 124 -13.39 17.87 -3.30
N ALA A 125 -12.13 17.55 -3.02
CA ALA A 125 -11.08 18.54 -2.81
C ALA A 125 -10.40 18.92 -4.14
N GLU A 126 -10.20 17.96 -5.06
CA GLU A 126 -9.67 18.22 -6.41
C GLU A 126 -10.63 19.01 -7.29
N LEU A 127 -11.94 18.85 -7.12
CA LEU A 127 -12.98 19.63 -7.81
C LEU A 127 -13.15 21.08 -7.29
N ARG A 128 -12.39 21.49 -6.27
CA ARG A 128 -12.46 22.84 -5.67
C ARG A 128 -11.37 23.80 -6.16
N VAL A 129 -10.66 23.47 -7.24
CA VAL A 129 -9.66 24.34 -7.88
C VAL A 129 -10.21 24.91 -9.18
#